data_AF-X0U261-F1
#
_entry.id   AF-X0U261-F1
#
_cell.length_a   1.000
_cell.length_b   1.000
_cell.length_c   1.000
_cell.angle_alpha   90.00
_cell.angle_beta   90.00
_cell.angle_gamma   90.00
#
_symmetry.space_group_name_H-M   'P 1'
#
loop_
_entity.id
_entity.type
_entity.pdbx_description
1 polymer ?
#
loop_
_entity_poly.entity_id
_entity_poly.type
_entity_poly.pdbx_seq_one_letter_code
_entity_poly.pdbx_strand_id
1 'polypeptide(L)'
;AEQLVEGGVELGWDTRLVPFGREITAAIYAAGFASRVALTFGGVQPGDYRRHLLYNKNRIFAFVVALGKVTDEWYATAAGAINYGFPTIADSDIPQILPTGICTYEHVVSNIPHDEIVEKAIEVRGLKIKVSEVPIPVACSPAFEGERIRKEDMQCEFGGQRTPAFEWLRMLDIGEVEDGKIDIVGPDVDSVDTGGQLPLGIVVEVAGRKMQIDFEPVLERQVHTFMNEAQGLWHMGQRDISWVRISKEA
;
A
#
# COMPACT_ATOMS: atom_id res chain seq x y z
N ALA A 1 -12.96 1.99 12.14
CA ALA A 1 -12.70 3.38 11.72
C ALA A 1 -12.32 4.24 12.92
N GLU A 2 -13.19 4.39 13.92
CA GLU A 2 -12.89 5.19 15.13
C GLU A 2 -11.64 4.67 15.86
N GLN A 3 -11.52 3.36 16.07
CA GLN A 3 -10.32 2.75 16.63
C GLN A 3 -9.04 3.02 15.83
N LEU A 4 -9.13 3.21 14.50
CA LEU A 4 -7.97 3.55 13.67
C LEU A 4 -7.57 5.01 13.90
N VAL A 5 -8.53 5.91 13.96
CA VAL A 5 -8.29 7.33 14.27
C VAL A 5 -7.71 7.51 15.67
N GLU A 6 -8.25 6.81 16.67
CA GLU A 6 -7.70 6.80 18.03
C GLU A 6 -6.26 6.26 18.08
N GLY A 7 -5.94 5.32 17.19
CA GLY A 7 -4.58 4.80 16.99
C GLY A 7 -3.66 5.68 16.14
N GLY A 8 -4.10 6.89 15.74
CA GLY A 8 -3.30 7.82 14.94
C GLY A 8 -3.21 7.46 13.45
N VAL A 9 -4.05 6.56 12.94
CA VAL A 9 -4.04 6.17 11.52
C VAL A 9 -4.85 7.15 10.68
N GLU A 10 -4.23 7.68 9.63
CA GLU A 10 -4.89 8.57 8.67
C GLU A 10 -5.85 7.79 7.75
N LEU A 11 -7.10 8.27 7.68
CA LEU A 11 -8.16 7.68 6.86
C LEU A 11 -8.48 8.59 5.68
N GLY A 12 -8.76 8.01 4.52
CA GLY A 12 -9.12 8.77 3.34
C GLY A 12 -8.98 7.99 2.04
N TRP A 13 -9.33 8.65 0.94
CA TRP A 13 -9.08 8.13 -0.41
C TRP A 13 -7.58 8.10 -0.73
N ASP A 14 -6.85 9.11 -0.25
CA ASP A 14 -5.41 9.24 -0.48
C ASP A 14 -4.65 8.09 0.20
N THR A 15 -4.99 7.79 1.46
CA THR A 15 -4.43 6.64 2.20
C THR A 15 -5.06 5.30 1.85
N ARG A 16 -6.02 5.25 0.92
CA ARG A 16 -6.76 4.05 0.50
C ARG A 16 -7.50 3.34 1.66
N LEU A 17 -7.75 4.04 2.76
CA LEU A 17 -8.47 3.57 3.96
C LEU A 17 -9.79 4.35 4.11
N VAL A 18 -10.84 3.92 3.40
CA VAL A 18 -12.10 4.67 3.29
C VAL A 18 -13.17 4.14 4.26
N PRO A 19 -13.61 4.93 5.26
CA PRO A 19 -14.71 4.56 6.13
C PRO A 19 -16.06 4.80 5.43
N PHE A 20 -16.89 3.76 5.32
CA PHE A 20 -18.21 3.87 4.66
C PHE A 20 -19.36 4.20 5.62
N GLY A 21 -19.24 3.86 6.91
CA GLY A 21 -20.26 4.11 7.92
C GLY A 21 -20.07 3.25 9.17
N ARG A 22 -20.85 3.56 10.22
CA ARG A 22 -20.86 2.78 11.48
C ARG A 22 -21.70 1.51 11.38
N GLU A 23 -22.83 1.60 10.68
CA GLU A 23 -23.78 0.51 10.53
C GLU A 23 -23.28 -0.53 9.54
N ILE A 24 -23.61 -1.80 9.79
CA ILE A 24 -23.21 -2.92 8.92
C ILE A 24 -23.72 -2.77 7.49
N THR A 25 -24.88 -2.12 7.32
CA THR A 25 -25.47 -1.83 6.02
C THR A 25 -24.56 -0.97 5.13
N ALA A 26 -23.66 -0.16 5.72
CA ALA A 26 -22.70 0.64 4.96
C ALA A 26 -21.67 -0.21 4.20
N ALA A 27 -21.47 -1.48 4.56
CA ALA A 27 -20.63 -2.42 3.80
C ALA A 27 -21.08 -2.56 2.34
N ILE A 28 -22.37 -2.28 2.04
CA ILE A 28 -22.89 -2.29 0.67
C ILE A 28 -22.17 -1.31 -0.24
N TYR A 29 -21.61 -0.22 0.28
CA TYR A 29 -20.89 0.76 -0.54
C TYR A 29 -19.58 0.19 -1.10
N ALA A 30 -18.89 -0.68 -0.34
CA ALA A 30 -17.71 -1.40 -0.82
C ALA A 30 -18.08 -2.41 -1.92
N ALA A 31 -19.12 -3.23 -1.69
CA ALA A 31 -19.61 -4.17 -2.70
C ALA A 31 -20.15 -3.47 -3.96
N GLY A 32 -20.87 -2.35 -3.79
CA GLY A 32 -21.36 -1.51 -4.87
C GLY A 32 -20.24 -0.84 -5.67
N PHE A 33 -19.11 -0.51 -5.03
CA PHE A 33 -17.91 -0.08 -5.74
C PHE A 33 -17.38 -1.19 -6.65
N ALA A 34 -17.25 -2.42 -6.15
CA ALA A 34 -16.83 -3.57 -6.94
C ALA A 34 -17.77 -3.84 -8.13
N SER A 35 -19.09 -3.70 -7.92
CA SER A 35 -20.07 -3.77 -9.01
C SER A 35 -19.84 -2.72 -10.10
N ARG A 36 -19.62 -1.46 -9.71
CA ARG A 36 -19.33 -0.39 -10.69
C ARG A 36 -18.04 -0.66 -11.46
N VAL A 37 -17.00 -1.18 -10.81
CA VAL A 37 -15.74 -1.56 -11.50
C VAL A 37 -16.02 -2.62 -12.58
N ALA A 38 -16.82 -3.65 -12.28
CA ALA A 38 -17.19 -4.68 -13.26
C ALA A 38 -18.01 -4.13 -14.44
N LEU A 39 -18.94 -3.20 -14.19
CA LEU A 39 -19.75 -2.57 -15.24
C LEU A 39 -18.90 -1.64 -16.11
N THR A 40 -18.10 -0.77 -15.48
CA THR A 40 -17.33 0.28 -16.17
C THR A 40 -16.11 -0.27 -16.90
N PHE A 41 -15.28 -1.07 -16.23
CA PHE A 41 -14.02 -1.56 -16.81
C PHE A 41 -14.13 -2.98 -17.35
N GLY A 42 -15.04 -3.78 -16.80
CA GLY A 42 -15.29 -5.14 -17.29
C GLY A 42 -16.28 -5.21 -18.44
N GLY A 43 -16.99 -4.12 -18.76
CA GLY A 43 -18.03 -4.10 -19.79
C GLY A 43 -19.19 -5.07 -19.50
N VAL A 44 -19.34 -5.50 -18.25
CA VAL A 44 -20.41 -6.40 -17.83
C VAL A 44 -21.74 -5.68 -18.00
N GLN A 45 -22.71 -6.33 -18.62
CA GLN A 45 -24.03 -5.74 -18.85
C GLN A 45 -24.87 -5.80 -17.56
N PRO A 46 -25.69 -4.77 -17.27
CA PRO A 46 -26.65 -4.83 -16.17
C PRO A 46 -27.53 -6.08 -16.26
N GLY A 47 -27.65 -6.83 -15.17
CA GLY A 47 -28.41 -8.08 -15.10
C GLY A 47 -27.62 -9.36 -15.43
N ASP A 48 -26.41 -9.26 -15.99
CA ASP A 48 -25.54 -10.44 -16.22
C ASP A 48 -24.80 -10.85 -14.93
N TYR A 49 -25.54 -11.48 -14.01
CA TYR A 49 -25.01 -11.89 -12.71
C TYR A 49 -23.79 -12.81 -12.82
N ARG A 50 -23.76 -13.68 -13.84
CA ARG A 50 -22.71 -14.68 -14.00
C ARG A 50 -21.40 -14.03 -14.42
N ARG A 51 -21.42 -13.14 -15.43
CA ARG A 51 -20.21 -12.39 -15.81
C ARG A 51 -19.78 -11.44 -14.71
N HIS A 52 -20.73 -10.86 -13.98
CA HIS A 52 -20.43 -10.02 -12.83
C HIS A 52 -19.67 -10.79 -11.75
N LEU A 53 -20.16 -11.96 -11.30
CA LEU A 53 -19.48 -12.82 -10.35
C LEU A 53 -18.09 -13.23 -10.86
N LEU A 54 -17.99 -13.70 -12.11
CA LEU A 54 -16.71 -14.13 -12.68
C LEU A 54 -15.70 -12.99 -12.80
N TYR A 55 -16.15 -11.77 -13.12
CA TYR A 55 -15.28 -10.61 -13.17
C TYR A 55 -14.73 -10.29 -11.77
N ASN A 56 -15.62 -10.15 -10.78
CA ASN A 56 -15.22 -9.86 -9.41
C ASN A 56 -14.26 -10.94 -8.86
N LYS A 57 -14.61 -12.22 -9.02
CA LYS A 57 -13.76 -13.34 -8.60
C LYS A 57 -12.35 -13.29 -9.18
N ASN A 58 -12.21 -12.96 -10.46
CA ASN A 58 -10.93 -13.09 -11.18
C ASN A 58 -10.13 -11.78 -11.29
N ARG A 59 -10.75 -10.61 -11.07
CA ARG A 59 -10.12 -9.30 -11.28
C ARG A 59 -10.11 -8.40 -10.06
N ILE A 60 -11.00 -8.61 -9.09
CA ILE A 60 -11.10 -7.78 -7.89
C ILE A 60 -10.72 -8.64 -6.68
N PHE A 61 -9.49 -8.45 -6.20
CA PHE A 61 -8.95 -9.24 -5.09
C PHE A 61 -9.38 -8.72 -3.72
N ALA A 62 -10.70 -8.72 -3.47
CA ALA A 62 -11.28 -8.31 -2.19
C ALA A 62 -11.64 -9.51 -1.31
N PHE A 63 -11.62 -9.27 0.01
CA PHE A 63 -12.08 -10.18 1.07
C PHE A 63 -12.67 -9.34 2.21
N VAL A 64 -13.48 -9.96 3.07
CA VAL A 64 -14.08 -9.34 4.26
C VAL A 64 -13.33 -9.82 5.49
N VAL A 65 -12.97 -8.89 6.38
CA VAL A 65 -12.47 -9.20 7.73
C VAL A 65 -13.52 -8.75 8.73
N ALA A 66 -14.18 -9.71 9.38
CA ALA A 66 -15.20 -9.47 10.39
C ALA A 66 -14.58 -9.57 11.79
N LEU A 67 -14.36 -8.42 12.43
CA LEU A 67 -13.69 -8.34 13.74
C LEU A 67 -14.70 -8.18 14.89
N GLY A 68 -14.43 -8.84 16.00
CA GLY A 68 -15.22 -8.77 17.22
C GLY A 68 -16.49 -9.61 17.19
N LYS A 69 -17.50 -9.21 17.97
CA LYS A 69 -18.75 -9.96 18.10
C LYS A 69 -19.60 -9.81 16.83
N VAL A 70 -19.66 -10.87 16.04
CA VAL A 70 -20.49 -10.95 14.83
C VAL A 70 -21.92 -11.38 15.20
N THR A 71 -22.90 -10.55 14.84
CA THR A 71 -24.34 -10.89 14.96
C THR A 71 -24.82 -11.63 13.71
N ASP A 72 -26.02 -12.21 13.75
CA ASP A 72 -26.63 -12.88 12.59
C ASP A 72 -26.78 -11.95 11.38
N GLU A 73 -27.07 -10.67 11.62
CA GLU A 73 -27.15 -9.65 10.57
C GLU A 73 -25.78 -9.38 9.93
N TRP A 74 -24.73 -9.32 10.75
CA TRP A 74 -23.35 -9.15 10.26
C TRP A 74 -22.91 -10.38 9.47
N TYR A 75 -23.20 -11.57 9.99
CA TYR A 75 -22.91 -12.83 9.31
C TYR A 75 -23.60 -12.90 7.96
N ALA A 76 -24.90 -12.60 7.89
CA ALA A 76 -25.65 -12.57 6.64
C ALA A 76 -25.09 -11.54 5.65
N THR A 77 -24.72 -10.34 6.14
CA THR A 77 -24.14 -9.29 5.31
C THR A 77 -22.78 -9.71 4.74
N ALA A 78 -21.91 -10.28 5.56
CA ALA A 78 -20.60 -10.77 5.15
C ALA A 78 -20.72 -11.95 4.16
N ALA A 79 -21.63 -12.88 4.41
CA ALA A 79 -21.96 -13.96 3.47
C ALA A 79 -22.50 -13.43 2.14
N GLY A 80 -23.12 -12.25 2.11
CA GLY A 80 -23.48 -11.55 0.88
C GLY A 80 -22.30 -11.33 -0.08
N ALA A 81 -21.10 -11.10 0.46
CA ALA A 81 -19.88 -10.90 -0.32
C ALA A 81 -19.44 -12.16 -1.10
N ILE A 82 -19.91 -13.34 -0.69
CA ILE A 82 -19.70 -14.60 -1.42
C ILE A 82 -20.27 -14.49 -2.84
N ASN A 83 -21.37 -13.76 -3.05
CA ASN A 83 -21.95 -13.53 -4.39
C ASN A 83 -21.04 -12.74 -5.35
N TYR A 84 -19.95 -12.17 -4.83
CA TYR A 84 -18.90 -11.49 -5.59
C TYR A 84 -17.63 -12.35 -5.71
N GLY A 85 -17.60 -13.52 -5.08
CA GLY A 85 -16.42 -14.38 -4.96
C GLY A 85 -15.44 -13.91 -3.88
N PHE A 86 -15.88 -13.05 -2.95
CA PHE A 86 -15.05 -12.54 -1.86
C PHE A 86 -15.24 -13.38 -0.60
N PRO A 87 -14.18 -14.00 -0.06
CA PRO A 87 -14.28 -14.76 1.17
C PRO A 87 -14.41 -13.85 2.39
N THR A 88 -14.94 -14.39 3.48
CA THR A 88 -15.00 -13.75 4.80
C THR A 88 -14.09 -14.47 5.78
N ILE A 89 -13.29 -13.71 6.51
CA ILE A 89 -12.41 -14.19 7.56
C ILE A 89 -12.84 -13.49 8.86
N ALA A 90 -13.00 -14.25 9.94
CA ALA A 90 -13.41 -13.71 11.23
C ALA A 90 -12.48 -14.16 12.36
N ASP A 91 -12.31 -13.28 13.33
CA ASP A 91 -11.64 -13.58 14.60
C ASP A 91 -12.54 -14.33 15.58
N SER A 92 -13.85 -14.11 15.50
CA SER A 92 -14.86 -14.73 16.35
C SER A 92 -15.29 -16.12 15.89
N ASP A 93 -15.83 -16.88 16.84
CA ASP A 93 -16.41 -18.21 16.60
C ASP A 93 -17.77 -18.09 15.91
N ILE A 94 -17.74 -18.02 14.58
CA ILE A 94 -18.92 -18.03 13.71
C ILE A 94 -18.98 -19.31 12.87
N PRO A 95 -20.17 -19.72 12.39
CA PRO A 95 -20.31 -20.84 11.48
C PRO A 95 -19.41 -20.70 10.26
N GLN A 96 -18.76 -21.79 9.86
CA GLN A 96 -17.88 -21.81 8.69
C GLN A 96 -18.62 -22.25 7.43
N ILE A 97 -18.13 -21.78 6.28
CA ILE A 97 -18.57 -22.19 4.95
C ILE A 97 -17.32 -22.59 4.18
N LEU A 98 -16.89 -23.83 4.37
CA LEU A 98 -15.67 -24.40 3.79
C LEU A 98 -15.75 -24.85 2.31
N PRO A 99 -16.93 -25.02 1.67
CA PRO A 99 -16.98 -25.32 0.24
C PRO A 99 -16.25 -24.28 -0.62
N THR A 100 -15.74 -24.72 -1.77
CA THR A 100 -15.05 -23.87 -2.75
C THR A 100 -15.93 -23.65 -4.00
N GLY A 101 -15.46 -22.85 -4.95
CA GLY A 101 -16.08 -22.73 -6.28
C GLY A 101 -16.68 -21.36 -6.56
N ILE A 102 -17.36 -20.73 -5.59
CA ILE A 102 -17.75 -19.31 -5.70
C ILE A 102 -16.55 -18.43 -5.38
N CYS A 103 -15.99 -18.54 -4.17
CA CYS A 103 -14.66 -18.00 -3.84
C CYS A 103 -13.53 -18.85 -4.45
N THR A 104 -12.28 -18.39 -4.30
CA THR A 104 -11.09 -19.15 -4.72
C THR A 104 -10.95 -20.43 -3.90
N TYR A 105 -10.95 -20.29 -2.57
CA TYR A 105 -10.94 -21.38 -1.60
C TYR A 105 -12.22 -21.34 -0.74
N GLU A 106 -12.10 -21.43 0.58
CA GLU A 106 -13.21 -21.38 1.53
C GLU A 106 -13.97 -20.05 1.44
N HIS A 107 -15.27 -20.07 1.72
CA HIS A 107 -16.12 -18.87 1.65
C HIS A 107 -16.16 -18.13 2.99
N VAL A 108 -16.20 -18.86 4.10
CA VAL A 108 -16.15 -18.29 5.46
C VAL A 108 -15.22 -19.13 6.33
N VAL A 109 -14.19 -18.47 6.88
CA VAL A 109 -13.22 -19.02 7.83
C VAL A 109 -13.30 -18.22 9.12
N SER A 110 -13.29 -18.90 10.26
CA SER A 110 -13.50 -18.29 11.60
C SER A 110 -12.43 -18.74 12.59
N ASN A 111 -12.43 -18.12 13.78
CA ASN A 111 -11.45 -18.38 14.85
C ASN A 111 -9.99 -18.12 14.43
N ILE A 112 -9.75 -17.05 13.66
CA ILE A 112 -8.40 -16.68 13.24
C ILE A 112 -7.81 -15.61 14.17
N PRO A 113 -6.63 -15.86 14.79
CA PRO A 113 -5.93 -14.87 15.61
C PRO A 113 -5.61 -13.57 14.85
N HIS A 114 -5.59 -12.43 15.54
CA HIS A 114 -5.39 -11.10 14.92
C HIS A 114 -4.01 -10.94 14.26
N ASP A 115 -2.99 -11.60 14.79
CA ASP A 115 -1.63 -11.63 14.24
C ASP A 115 -1.52 -12.47 12.95
N GLU A 116 -2.44 -13.41 12.74
CA GLU A 116 -2.47 -14.28 11.55
C GLU A 116 -3.58 -13.88 10.55
N ILE A 117 -4.52 -13.02 10.94
CA ILE A 117 -5.76 -12.78 10.18
C ILE A 117 -5.53 -12.22 8.78
N VAL A 118 -4.51 -11.38 8.62
CA VAL A 118 -4.15 -10.79 7.34
C VAL A 118 -3.54 -11.84 6.42
N GLU A 119 -2.60 -12.64 6.90
CA GLU A 119 -2.00 -13.74 6.15
C GLU A 119 -3.08 -14.74 5.71
N LYS A 120 -3.99 -15.09 6.63
CA LYS A 120 -5.09 -16.00 6.31
C LYS A 120 -6.02 -15.44 5.24
N ALA A 121 -6.35 -14.15 5.31
CA ALA A 121 -7.19 -13.50 4.32
C ALA A 121 -6.53 -13.47 2.93
N ILE A 122 -5.21 -13.23 2.88
CA ILE A 122 -4.40 -13.30 1.66
C ILE A 122 -4.42 -14.72 1.07
N GLU A 123 -4.18 -15.74 1.90
CA GLU A 123 -4.17 -17.15 1.52
C GLU A 123 -5.53 -17.57 0.93
N VAL A 124 -6.62 -17.38 1.69
CA VAL A 124 -7.98 -17.80 1.32
C VAL A 124 -8.48 -17.04 0.08
N ARG A 125 -8.06 -15.78 -0.09
CA ARG A 125 -8.36 -15.04 -1.34
C ARG A 125 -7.56 -15.56 -2.54
N GLY A 126 -6.41 -16.20 -2.32
CA GLY A 126 -5.47 -16.64 -3.34
C GLY A 126 -4.57 -15.51 -3.84
N LEU A 127 -4.29 -14.52 -2.98
CA LEU A 127 -3.38 -13.43 -3.27
C LEU A 127 -1.93 -13.91 -3.19
N LYS A 128 -1.16 -13.70 -4.26
CA LYS A 128 0.28 -13.90 -4.27
C LYS A 128 0.96 -12.56 -4.09
N ILE A 129 1.15 -12.14 -2.85
CA ILE A 129 1.86 -10.89 -2.58
C ILE A 129 3.35 -11.19 -2.58
N LYS A 130 4.10 -10.46 -3.41
CA LYS A 130 5.55 -10.36 -3.27
C LYS A 130 5.80 -9.18 -2.32
N VAL A 131 5.57 -9.36 -1.02
CA VAL A 131 6.03 -8.36 -0.05
C VAL A 131 7.51 -8.63 0.16
N SER A 132 8.35 -7.70 -0.26
CA SER A 132 9.68 -7.57 0.32
C SER A 132 9.49 -6.72 1.57
N GLU A 133 9.64 -7.28 2.77
CA GLU A 133 9.75 -6.42 3.97
C GLU A 133 10.93 -5.48 3.74
N VAL A 134 10.66 -4.18 3.78
CA VAL A 134 11.70 -3.14 3.70
C VAL A 134 12.11 -2.82 5.14
N PRO A 135 13.37 -3.06 5.54
CA PRO A 135 13.80 -2.91 6.93
C PRO A 135 14.03 -1.42 7.27
N ILE A 136 12.95 -0.65 7.35
CA ILE A 136 12.95 0.78 7.71
C ILE A 136 12.04 1.02 8.93
N PRO A 137 12.28 2.09 9.72
CA PRO A 137 11.53 2.34 10.96
C PRO A 137 10.13 2.93 10.74
N VAL A 138 9.79 3.29 9.50
CA VAL A 138 8.49 3.87 9.11
C VAL A 138 7.70 2.91 8.24
N ALA A 139 6.38 3.08 8.20
CA ALA A 139 5.53 2.29 7.31
C ALA A 139 5.85 2.62 5.83
N CYS A 140 5.86 1.61 4.97
CA CYS A 140 6.07 1.75 3.53
C CYS A 140 4.87 1.20 2.77
N SER A 141 4.21 2.04 1.99
CA SER A 141 3.04 1.68 1.21
C SER A 141 2.75 2.74 0.14
N PRO A 142 2.24 2.33 -1.04
CA PRO A 142 1.65 3.24 -2.04
C PRO A 142 0.51 4.14 -1.51
N ALA A 143 0.05 3.93 -0.29
CA ALA A 143 -0.94 4.76 0.39
C ALA A 143 -0.37 6.08 0.93
N PHE A 144 0.93 6.14 1.24
CA PHE A 144 1.58 7.36 1.75
C PHE A 144 2.04 8.29 0.60
N GLU A 145 2.02 7.79 -0.64
CA GLU A 145 2.34 8.59 -1.82
C GLU A 145 1.35 9.76 -1.94
N GLY A 146 1.90 10.99 -1.91
CA GLY A 146 1.11 12.22 -1.99
C GLY A 146 0.90 12.94 -0.65
N GLU A 147 1.42 12.39 0.46
CA GLU A 147 1.56 13.12 1.73
C GLU A 147 2.20 14.50 1.50
N ARG A 148 1.76 15.50 2.25
CA ARG A 148 2.28 16.88 2.14
C ARG A 148 2.91 17.30 3.45
N ILE A 149 4.23 17.41 3.46
CA ILE A 149 4.98 17.92 4.60
C ILE A 149 5.07 19.44 4.51
N ARG A 150 4.38 20.15 5.42
CA ARG A 150 4.44 21.61 5.51
C ARG A 150 5.67 22.05 6.30
N LYS A 151 6.00 23.34 6.24
CA LYS A 151 7.21 23.88 6.86
C LYS A 151 7.18 23.71 8.38
N GLU A 152 6.02 23.84 8.98
CA GLU A 152 5.76 23.67 10.41
C GLU A 152 5.93 22.22 10.90
N ASP A 153 5.78 21.23 10.02
CA ASP A 153 5.80 19.79 10.34
C ASP A 153 7.10 19.10 9.89
N MET A 154 8.03 19.88 9.32
CA MET A 154 9.27 19.40 8.72
C MET A 154 10.42 19.36 9.73
N GLN A 155 11.18 18.26 9.74
CA GLN A 155 12.43 18.10 10.47
C GLN A 155 13.63 18.61 9.66
N CYS A 156 13.75 18.19 8.40
CA CYS A 156 14.85 18.60 7.51
C CYS A 156 14.37 18.75 6.06
N GLU A 157 15.03 19.63 5.30
CA GLU A 157 14.81 19.86 3.87
C GLU A 157 16.11 19.73 3.07
N PHE A 158 15.99 19.16 1.87
CA PHE A 158 17.08 19.05 0.92
C PHE A 158 16.63 19.51 -0.47
N GLY A 159 17.47 20.21 -1.20
CA GLY A 159 17.19 20.55 -2.59
C GLY A 159 16.26 21.74 -2.79
N GLY A 160 15.48 21.68 -3.87
CA GLY A 160 14.66 22.79 -4.34
C GLY A 160 15.52 24.00 -4.70
N GLN A 161 15.14 25.18 -4.24
CA GLN A 161 15.93 26.41 -4.40
C GLN A 161 16.76 26.76 -3.14
N ARG A 162 16.94 25.81 -2.22
CA ARG A 162 17.57 26.04 -0.91
C ARG A 162 18.99 25.51 -0.85
N THR A 163 19.16 24.23 -1.16
CA THR A 163 20.46 23.56 -1.17
C THR A 163 20.65 22.80 -2.49
N PRO A 164 21.90 22.51 -2.91
CA PRO A 164 22.13 21.61 -4.02
C PRO A 164 21.61 20.21 -3.67
N ALA A 165 20.77 19.64 -4.54
CA ALA A 165 20.37 18.25 -4.43
C ALA A 165 20.32 17.59 -5.80
N PHE A 166 20.76 16.34 -5.88
CA PHE A 166 20.60 15.54 -7.07
C PHE A 166 20.29 14.08 -6.76
N GLU A 167 19.58 13.44 -7.68
CA GLU A 167 19.48 11.98 -7.78
C GLU A 167 20.14 11.53 -9.09
N TRP A 168 20.88 10.44 -9.05
CA TRP A 168 21.55 9.88 -10.21
C TRP A 168 21.63 8.38 -10.10
N LEU A 169 21.06 7.68 -11.08
CA LEU A 169 21.23 6.24 -11.22
C LEU A 169 22.23 5.95 -12.34
N ARG A 170 23.19 5.06 -12.06
CA ARG A 170 24.21 4.64 -13.03
C ARG A 170 24.40 3.14 -13.05
N MET A 171 24.58 2.60 -14.25
CA MET A 171 24.98 1.23 -14.44
C MET A 171 26.49 1.09 -14.25
N LEU A 172 26.90 0.06 -13.52
CA LEU A 172 28.29 -0.35 -13.38
C LEU A 172 28.46 -1.82 -13.80
N ASP A 173 29.71 -2.25 -13.97
CA ASP A 173 30.01 -3.66 -14.17
C ASP A 173 29.72 -4.45 -12.89
N ILE A 174 29.30 -5.72 -13.04
CA ILE A 174 28.91 -6.60 -11.90
C ILE A 174 30.03 -6.72 -10.85
N GLY A 175 31.30 -6.60 -11.24
CA GLY A 175 32.43 -6.67 -10.32
C GLY A 175 32.72 -5.39 -9.55
N GLU A 176 32.07 -4.28 -9.91
CA GLU A 176 32.30 -2.95 -9.32
C GLU A 176 31.23 -2.58 -8.29
N VAL A 177 30.17 -3.38 -8.15
CA VAL A 177 29.04 -3.12 -7.24
C VAL A 177 28.97 -4.18 -6.16
N GLU A 178 28.73 -3.75 -4.93
CA GLU A 178 28.46 -4.63 -3.80
C GLU A 178 26.95 -4.64 -3.52
N ASP A 179 26.32 -5.81 -3.65
CA ASP A 179 24.87 -5.95 -3.50
C ASP A 179 24.43 -5.60 -2.08
N GLY A 180 23.42 -4.73 -1.96
CA GLY A 180 22.88 -4.27 -0.68
C GLY A 180 23.76 -3.29 0.11
N LYS A 181 24.87 -2.81 -0.45
CA LYS A 181 25.73 -1.82 0.23
C LYS A 181 25.05 -0.45 0.29
N ILE A 182 25.03 0.15 1.48
CA ILE A 182 24.49 1.49 1.73
C ILE A 182 25.56 2.28 2.48
N ASP A 183 25.97 3.42 1.90
CA ASP A 183 26.93 4.35 2.49
C ASP A 183 26.30 5.74 2.66
N ILE A 184 26.45 6.36 3.82
CA ILE A 184 26.08 7.77 4.06
C ILE A 184 27.38 8.57 4.20
N VAL A 185 27.63 9.47 3.25
CA VAL A 185 28.82 10.32 3.25
C VAL A 185 28.43 11.75 3.56
N GLY A 186 28.72 12.18 4.79
CA GLY A 186 28.42 13.52 5.28
C GLY A 186 27.62 13.49 6.58
N PRO A 187 27.08 14.64 7.01
CA PRO A 187 26.21 14.73 8.17
C PRO A 187 24.89 14.01 7.92
N ASP A 188 24.39 13.31 8.95
CA ASP A 188 23.07 12.67 8.95
C ASP A 188 21.98 13.67 9.41
N VAL A 189 20.71 13.31 9.26
CA VAL A 189 19.54 14.17 9.54
C VAL A 189 19.42 14.61 11.00
N ASP A 190 20.02 13.86 11.92
CA ASP A 190 20.04 14.15 13.36
C ASP A 190 21.08 15.21 13.75
N SER A 191 21.94 15.61 12.81
CA SER A 191 22.98 16.61 13.02
C SER A 191 22.51 18.06 12.86
N VAL A 192 21.28 18.27 12.40
CA VAL A 192 20.68 19.60 12.20
C VAL A 192 19.50 19.83 13.13
N ASP A 193 19.33 21.08 13.55
CA ASP A 193 18.14 21.51 14.27
C ASP A 193 16.89 21.34 13.40
N THR A 194 15.72 21.21 14.04
CA THR A 194 14.43 21.13 13.35
C THR A 194 14.21 22.30 12.40
N GLY A 195 13.85 21.98 11.16
CA GLY A 195 13.73 22.93 10.05
C GLY A 195 15.07 23.22 9.35
N GLY A 196 16.12 22.46 9.68
CA GLY A 196 17.45 22.53 9.09
C GLY A 196 17.45 22.16 7.61
N GLN A 197 18.57 22.50 6.96
CA GLN A 197 18.76 22.29 5.53
C GLN A 197 20.11 21.64 5.27
N LEU A 198 20.12 20.63 4.39
CA LEU A 198 21.33 19.90 4.00
C LEU A 198 21.37 19.72 2.48
N PRO A 199 22.56 19.64 1.86
CA PRO A 199 22.69 19.15 0.49
C PRO A 199 22.41 17.64 0.44
N LEU A 200 21.95 17.13 -0.70
CA LEU A 200 21.66 15.70 -0.87
C LEU A 200 22.19 15.17 -2.21
N GLY A 201 22.85 14.03 -2.18
CA GLY A 201 23.22 13.28 -3.39
C GLY A 201 22.73 11.85 -3.25
N ILE A 202 21.70 11.48 -4.02
CA ILE A 202 21.23 10.10 -4.10
C ILE A 202 21.93 9.45 -5.29
N VAL A 203 22.92 8.61 -5.02
CA VAL A 203 23.64 7.86 -6.06
C VAL A 203 23.22 6.40 -5.98
N VAL A 204 22.57 5.90 -7.02
CA VAL A 204 22.13 4.51 -7.10
C VAL A 204 22.97 3.79 -8.15
N GLU A 205 23.75 2.82 -7.71
CA GLU A 205 24.59 2.00 -8.59
C GLU A 205 23.92 0.64 -8.80
N VAL A 206 23.69 0.30 -10.07
CA VAL A 206 23.02 -0.96 -10.42
C VAL A 206 23.87 -1.78 -11.38
N ALA A 207 23.83 -3.09 -11.21
CA ALA A 207 24.39 -4.03 -12.18
C ALA A 207 23.42 -5.18 -12.43
N GLY A 208 23.38 -5.66 -13.67
CA GLY A 208 22.54 -6.80 -14.02
C GLY A 208 22.79 -7.29 -15.44
N ARG A 209 22.67 -8.61 -15.66
CA ARG A 209 22.90 -9.23 -16.98
C ARG A 209 21.98 -8.70 -18.09
N LYS A 210 20.82 -8.15 -17.70
CA LYS A 210 19.83 -7.57 -18.61
C LYS A 210 19.73 -6.05 -18.48
N MET A 211 20.56 -5.43 -17.62
CA MET A 211 20.58 -3.99 -17.46
C MET A 211 21.18 -3.35 -18.72
N GLN A 212 20.67 -2.18 -19.09
CA GLN A 212 21.11 -1.40 -20.23
C GLN A 212 21.14 0.07 -19.82
N ILE A 213 22.06 0.85 -20.40
CA ILE A 213 22.18 2.30 -20.11
C ILE A 213 20.84 3.02 -20.37
N ASP A 214 20.10 2.60 -21.39
CA ASP A 214 18.78 3.18 -21.71
C ASP A 214 17.72 2.95 -20.61
N PHE A 215 17.96 2.02 -19.67
CA PHE A 215 17.09 1.81 -18.51
C PHE A 215 17.44 2.72 -17.33
N GLU A 216 18.58 3.40 -17.33
CA GLU A 216 18.97 4.28 -16.23
C GLU A 216 17.90 5.35 -15.95
N PRO A 217 17.40 6.11 -16.94
CA PRO A 217 16.38 7.12 -16.67
C PRO A 217 15.02 6.54 -16.24
N VAL A 218 14.74 5.29 -16.63
CA VAL A 218 13.49 4.61 -16.27
C VAL A 218 13.50 4.22 -14.80
N LEU A 219 14.64 3.70 -14.32
CA LEU A 219 14.83 3.32 -12.92
C LEU A 219 15.04 4.54 -12.02
N GLU A 220 15.79 5.55 -12.47
CA GLU A 220 15.99 6.81 -11.75
C GLU A 220 14.64 7.45 -11.39
N ARG A 221 13.69 7.44 -12.32
CA ARG A 221 12.34 7.95 -12.07
C ARG A 221 11.59 7.23 -10.94
N GLN A 222 11.94 5.99 -10.61
CA GLN A 222 11.31 5.26 -9.50
C GLN A 222 11.77 5.77 -8.14
N VAL A 223 12.91 6.49 -8.03
CA VAL A 223 13.35 7.11 -6.78
C VAL A 223 12.24 7.99 -6.20
N HIS A 224 11.57 8.77 -7.07
CA HIS A 224 10.42 9.56 -6.66
C HIS A 224 9.31 8.74 -6.02
N THR A 225 8.88 7.63 -6.66
CA THR A 225 7.82 6.80 -6.11
C THR A 225 8.28 6.14 -4.81
N PHE A 226 9.45 5.49 -4.79
CA PHE A 226 9.94 4.77 -3.62
C PHE A 226 10.14 5.66 -2.39
N MET A 227 10.60 6.90 -2.56
CA MET A 227 10.72 7.84 -1.44
C MET A 227 9.36 8.31 -0.92
N ASN A 228 8.38 8.55 -1.78
CA ASN A 228 7.04 8.99 -1.36
C ASN A 228 6.17 7.85 -0.82
N GLU A 229 6.54 6.58 -1.02
CA GLU A 229 5.85 5.44 -0.39
C GLU A 229 6.22 5.26 1.09
N ALA A 230 7.29 5.88 1.58
CA ALA A 230 7.66 5.86 2.98
C ALA A 230 6.94 6.98 3.75
N GLN A 231 6.20 6.60 4.80
CA GLN A 231 5.44 7.55 5.61
C GLN A 231 6.34 8.65 6.18
N GLY A 232 5.91 9.91 6.08
CA GLY A 232 6.64 11.06 6.61
C GLY A 232 7.85 11.47 5.77
N LEU A 233 8.04 10.91 4.58
CA LEU A 233 8.96 11.39 3.55
C LEU A 233 8.17 12.03 2.40
N TRP A 234 8.77 13.06 1.79
CA TRP A 234 8.22 13.69 0.60
C TRP A 234 9.34 13.99 -0.38
N HIS A 235 9.14 13.62 -1.64
CA HIS A 235 10.08 13.89 -2.73
C HIS A 235 9.36 14.50 -3.94
N MET A 236 9.95 15.53 -4.54
CA MET A 236 9.50 16.12 -5.80
C MET A 236 10.68 16.54 -6.66
N GLY A 237 10.48 16.55 -7.98
CA GLY A 237 11.54 16.85 -8.93
C GLY A 237 12.19 15.59 -9.45
N GLN A 238 13.33 15.77 -10.11
CA GLN A 238 14.12 14.70 -10.71
C GLN A 238 15.55 15.20 -10.94
N ARG A 239 16.53 14.32 -11.13
CA ARG A 239 17.92 14.69 -11.46
C ARG A 239 18.46 15.73 -10.47
N ASP A 240 19.03 16.83 -10.97
CA ASP A 240 19.65 17.93 -10.23
C ASP A 240 18.68 19.01 -9.72
N ILE A 241 17.37 18.77 -9.82
CA ILE A 241 16.31 19.65 -9.31
C ILE A 241 15.42 18.92 -8.29
N SER A 242 15.94 17.88 -7.66
CA SER A 242 15.25 17.15 -6.59
C SER A 242 14.98 18.04 -5.38
N TRP A 243 13.90 17.75 -4.67
CA TRP A 243 13.47 18.44 -3.46
C TRP A 243 12.85 17.43 -2.51
N VAL A 244 13.48 17.25 -1.35
CA VAL A 244 13.10 16.25 -0.35
C VAL A 244 12.78 16.92 0.97
N ARG A 245 11.78 16.39 1.67
CA ARG A 245 11.46 16.73 3.05
C ARG A 245 11.29 15.47 3.88
N ILE A 246 11.67 15.58 5.15
CA ILE A 246 11.41 14.58 6.19
C ILE A 246 10.58 15.25 7.27
N SER A 247 9.51 14.60 7.71
CA SER A 247 8.61 15.09 8.76
C SER A 247 9.26 14.97 10.14
N LYS A 248 8.65 15.57 11.16
CA LYS A 248 9.08 15.39 12.57
C LYS A 248 8.62 14.06 13.17
N GLU A 249 7.64 13.40 12.55
CA GLU A 249 7.04 12.16 13.05
C GLU A 249 7.81 10.91 12.61
N ALA A 250 8.45 10.97 11.43
CA ALA A 250 9.34 9.94 10.90
C ALA A 250 10.68 9.91 11.65
#